data_AF-A0A357AH55-F1
#
_entry.id   AF-A0A357AH55-F1
#
_cell.length_a   1.000
_cell.length_b   1.000
_cell.length_c   1.000
_cell.angle_alpha   90.00
_cell.angle_beta   90.00
_cell.angle_gamma   90.00
#
_symmetry.space_group_name_H-M   'P 1'
#
loop_
_entity.id
_entity.type
_entity.pdbx_description
1 polymer ?
#
loop_
_entity_poly.entity_id
_entity_poly.type
_entity_poly.pdbx_seq_one_letter_code
_entity_poly.pdbx_strand_id
1 'polypeptide(L)'
;DKDELYLACIRELFDSLTEHLRNELSNASGTKVVRLERYFDARLRFFRENPLHHSLFCDVIVAPPAHLAQAISEIKADFDALNISVLTDLLQSARLRSDMTIQSVVETFRLYQDFVNARYQMEPAGALDLEEHEKICKRSLSILLYGVIERDGNER
;
A
#
# COMPACT_ATOMS: atom_id res chain seq x y z
N ASP A 1 -8.01 -28.54 3.20
CA ASP A 1 -7.93 -28.03 4.58
C ASP A 1 -8.54 -26.63 4.67
N LYS A 2 -8.98 -26.16 5.84
CA LYS A 2 -9.53 -24.80 6.01
C LYS A 2 -8.46 -23.75 5.76
N ASP A 3 -7.23 -24.01 6.20
CA ASP A 3 -6.10 -23.09 6.04
C ASP A 3 -5.65 -23.01 4.58
N GLU A 4 -5.61 -24.15 3.87
CA GLU A 4 -5.34 -24.17 2.43
C GLU A 4 -6.37 -23.37 1.63
N LEU A 5 -7.67 -23.53 1.94
CA LEU A 5 -8.73 -22.77 1.27
C LEU A 5 -8.59 -21.27 1.57
N TYR A 6 -8.31 -20.91 2.82
CA TYR A 6 -8.10 -19.54 3.22
C TYR A 6 -6.91 -18.90 2.49
N LEU A 7 -5.76 -19.59 2.44
CA LEU A 7 -4.58 -19.14 1.69
C LEU A 7 -4.84 -19.02 0.19
N ALA A 8 -5.63 -19.91 -0.40
CA ALA A 8 -6.03 -19.82 -1.81
C ALA A 8 -6.88 -18.56 -2.07
N CYS A 9 -7.81 -18.22 -1.19
CA CYS A 9 -8.58 -16.97 -1.30
C CYS A 9 -7.70 -15.73 -1.16
N ILE A 10 -6.71 -15.75 -0.24
CA ILE A 10 -5.77 -14.63 -0.08
C ILE A 10 -4.91 -14.47 -1.34
N ARG A 11 -4.45 -15.58 -1.91
CA ARG A 11 -3.69 -15.57 -3.17
C ARG A 11 -4.50 -14.95 -4.30
N GLU A 12 -5.73 -15.42 -4.50
CA GLU A 12 -6.62 -14.87 -5.53
C GLU A 12 -6.83 -13.35 -5.37
N LEU A 13 -7.04 -12.90 -4.12
CA LEU A 13 -7.15 -11.48 -3.79
C LEU A 13 -5.91 -10.70 -4.21
N PHE A 14 -4.70 -11.12 -3.79
CA PHE A 14 -3.48 -10.36 -4.04
C PHE A 14 -3.02 -10.45 -5.49
N ASP A 15 -3.23 -11.59 -6.16
CA ASP A 15 -2.93 -11.76 -7.58
C ASP A 15 -3.84 -10.84 -8.41
N SER A 16 -5.17 -10.90 -8.19
CA SER A 16 -6.15 -10.04 -8.87
C SER A 16 -5.90 -8.54 -8.64
N LEU A 17 -5.63 -8.15 -7.39
CA LEU A 17 -5.33 -6.75 -7.05
C LEU A 17 -4.04 -6.29 -7.73
N THR A 18 -2.99 -7.09 -7.68
CA THR A 18 -1.68 -6.75 -8.26
C THR A 18 -1.77 -6.63 -9.78
N GLU A 19 -2.49 -7.55 -10.44
CA GLU A 19 -2.73 -7.48 -11.88
C GLU A 19 -3.53 -6.23 -12.26
N HIS A 20 -4.63 -5.93 -11.54
CA HIS A 20 -5.43 -4.73 -11.76
C HIS A 20 -4.57 -3.47 -11.69
N LEU A 21 -3.74 -3.34 -10.64
CA LEU A 21 -2.87 -2.19 -10.45
C LEU A 21 -1.77 -2.08 -11.50
N ARG A 22 -1.15 -3.21 -11.90
CA ARG A 22 -0.15 -3.23 -12.99
C ARG A 22 -0.76 -2.76 -14.32
N ASN A 23 -1.98 -3.18 -14.63
CA ASN A 23 -2.68 -2.77 -15.85
C ASN A 23 -3.02 -1.28 -15.84
N GLU A 24 -3.55 -0.76 -14.73
CA GLU A 24 -3.86 0.67 -14.56
C GLU A 24 -2.61 1.54 -14.67
N LEU A 25 -1.50 1.12 -14.06
CA LEU A 25 -0.23 1.84 -14.15
C LEU A 25 0.38 1.79 -15.54
N SER A 26 0.28 0.65 -16.25
CA SER A 26 0.82 0.51 -17.61
C SER A 26 0.12 1.42 -18.61
N ASN A 27 -1.17 1.67 -18.41
CA ASN A 27 -1.98 2.58 -19.22
C ASN A 27 -1.91 4.05 -18.75
N ALA A 28 -1.22 4.33 -17.63
CA ALA A 28 -1.16 5.67 -17.06
C ALA A 28 -0.09 6.54 -17.73
N SER A 29 -0.54 7.54 -18.47
CA SER A 29 0.27 8.70 -18.89
C SER A 29 0.21 9.83 -17.86
N GLY A 30 1.31 10.57 -17.69
CA GLY A 30 1.34 11.77 -16.83
C GLY A 30 2.57 11.81 -15.93
N THR A 31 2.61 12.79 -15.02
CA THR A 31 3.69 12.91 -14.04
C THR A 31 3.68 11.73 -13.06
N LYS A 32 4.82 11.46 -12.39
CA LYS A 32 4.90 10.40 -11.37
C LYS A 32 3.88 10.60 -10.23
N VAL A 33 3.56 11.86 -9.89
CA VAL A 33 2.48 12.21 -8.93
C VAL A 33 1.10 11.77 -9.44
N VAL A 34 0.78 12.06 -10.71
CA VAL A 34 -0.49 11.60 -11.32
C VAL A 34 -0.58 10.06 -11.35
N ARG A 35 0.54 9.36 -11.57
CA ARG A 35 0.56 7.90 -11.51
C ARG A 35 0.33 7.37 -10.09
N LEU A 36 0.82 8.05 -9.05
CA LEU A 36 0.54 7.70 -7.66
C LEU A 36 -0.94 7.92 -7.31
N GLU A 37 -1.53 9.03 -7.73
CA GLU A 37 -2.97 9.28 -7.56
C GLU A 37 -3.81 8.18 -8.21
N ARG A 38 -3.49 7.82 -9.46
CA ARG A 38 -4.14 6.72 -10.18
C ARG A 38 -3.99 5.37 -9.48
N TYR A 39 -2.85 5.10 -8.86
CA TYR A 39 -2.64 3.88 -8.08
C TYR A 39 -3.67 3.76 -6.95
N PHE A 40 -3.85 4.82 -6.15
CA PHE A 40 -4.82 4.79 -5.05
C PHE A 40 -6.27 4.74 -5.56
N ASP A 41 -6.60 5.48 -6.61
CA ASP A 41 -7.94 5.48 -7.20
C ASP A 41 -8.30 4.10 -7.77
N ALA A 42 -7.36 3.45 -8.46
CA ALA A 42 -7.52 2.09 -8.97
C ALA A 42 -7.72 1.08 -7.84
N ARG A 43 -6.91 1.16 -6.79
CA ARG A 43 -7.02 0.30 -5.61
C ARG A 43 -8.38 0.43 -4.93
N LEU A 44 -8.86 1.66 -4.74
CA LEU A 44 -10.16 1.92 -4.14
C LEU A 44 -11.31 1.40 -5.04
N ARG A 45 -11.21 1.60 -6.36
CA ARG A 45 -12.19 1.08 -7.33
C ARG A 45 -12.23 -0.46 -7.30
N PHE A 46 -11.08 -1.13 -7.29
CA PHE A 46 -11.01 -2.58 -7.20
C PHE A 46 -11.79 -3.12 -6.00
N PHE A 47 -11.61 -2.51 -4.81
CA PHE A 47 -12.30 -2.95 -3.61
C PHE A 47 -13.81 -2.63 -3.60
N ARG A 48 -14.22 -1.53 -4.23
CA ARG A 48 -15.65 -1.23 -4.43
C ARG A 48 -16.32 -2.24 -5.36
N GLU A 49 -15.62 -2.67 -6.40
CA GLU A 49 -16.10 -3.67 -7.37
C GLU A 49 -16.03 -5.09 -6.82
N ASN A 50 -15.18 -5.35 -5.80
CA ASN A 50 -14.97 -6.67 -5.21
C ASN A 50 -15.11 -6.65 -3.67
N PRO A 51 -16.35 -6.55 -3.12
CA PRO A 51 -16.57 -6.42 -1.66
C PRO A 51 -16.06 -7.59 -0.80
N LEU A 52 -16.01 -8.81 -1.36
CA LEU A 52 -15.46 -9.97 -0.65
C LEU A 52 -13.93 -9.88 -0.53
N HIS A 53 -13.25 -9.46 -1.61
CA HIS A 53 -11.83 -9.15 -1.59
C HIS A 53 -11.51 -8.01 -0.61
N HIS A 54 -12.37 -7.00 -0.53
CA HIS A 54 -12.28 -5.94 0.47
C HIS A 54 -12.30 -6.52 1.90
N SER A 55 -13.29 -7.34 2.26
CA SER A 55 -13.34 -7.95 3.60
C SER A 55 -12.11 -8.79 3.91
N LEU A 56 -11.67 -9.62 2.96
CA LEU A 56 -10.51 -10.47 3.16
C LEU A 56 -9.21 -9.67 3.29
N PHE A 57 -9.08 -8.57 2.55
CA PHE A 57 -7.93 -7.68 2.64
C PHE A 57 -7.82 -7.05 4.03
N CYS A 58 -8.93 -6.63 4.65
CA CYS A 58 -8.97 -6.17 6.04
C CYS A 58 -8.35 -7.20 6.99
N ASP A 59 -8.84 -8.44 6.91
CA ASP A 59 -8.46 -9.50 7.84
C ASP A 59 -6.96 -9.80 7.75
N VAL A 60 -6.42 -9.81 6.53
CA VAL A 60 -5.00 -10.11 6.27
C VAL A 60 -4.07 -8.98 6.69
N ILE A 61 -4.46 -7.72 6.46
CA ILE A 61 -3.57 -6.57 6.73
C ILE A 61 -3.59 -6.16 8.19
N VAL A 62 -4.74 -6.25 8.85
CA VAL A 62 -4.86 -5.85 10.25
C VAL A 62 -4.28 -6.92 11.16
N ALA A 63 -4.75 -8.16 11.07
CA ALA A 63 -4.40 -9.20 12.02
C ALA A 63 -4.28 -10.57 11.32
N PRO A 64 -3.22 -10.80 10.53
CA PRO A 64 -3.03 -12.09 9.88
C PRO A 64 -2.91 -13.20 10.95
N PRO A 65 -3.51 -14.38 10.73
CA PRO A 65 -3.34 -15.50 11.65
C PRO A 65 -1.86 -15.84 11.83
N ALA A 66 -1.36 -15.82 13.07
CA ALA A 66 0.07 -15.94 13.35
C ALA A 66 0.73 -17.20 12.76
N HIS A 67 0.00 -18.32 12.76
CA HIS A 67 0.46 -19.59 12.17
C HIS A 67 0.54 -19.56 10.64
N LEU A 68 -0.09 -18.59 9.97
CA LEU A 68 -0.06 -18.40 8.51
C LEU A 68 0.75 -17.18 8.07
N ALA A 69 1.31 -16.41 9.00
CA ALA A 69 1.97 -15.13 8.71
C ALA A 69 3.06 -15.26 7.63
N GLN A 70 3.86 -16.33 7.67
CA GLN A 70 4.90 -16.58 6.66
C GLN A 70 4.31 -16.83 5.26
N ALA A 71 3.32 -17.71 5.16
CA ALA A 71 2.66 -18.02 3.89
C ALA A 71 1.94 -16.79 3.30
N ILE A 72 1.31 -15.99 4.16
CA ILE A 72 0.69 -14.72 3.78
C ILE A 72 1.74 -13.73 3.28
N SER A 73 2.89 -13.61 3.96
CA SER A 73 3.99 -12.74 3.52
C SER A 73 4.51 -13.14 2.14
N GLU A 74 4.60 -14.44 1.84
CA GLU A 74 5.03 -14.94 0.54
C GLU A 74 4.01 -14.64 -0.55
N ILE A 75 2.70 -14.78 -0.27
CA ILE A 75 1.63 -14.41 -1.19
C ILE A 75 1.67 -12.90 -1.51
N LYS A 76 1.95 -12.06 -0.50
CA LYS A 76 1.98 -10.60 -0.64
C LYS A 76 3.22 -10.06 -1.37
N ALA A 77 4.26 -10.86 -1.57
CA ALA A 77 5.56 -10.38 -2.01
C ALA A 77 5.50 -9.54 -3.30
N ASP A 78 4.70 -9.98 -4.28
CA ASP A 78 4.52 -9.30 -5.56
C ASP A 78 3.79 -7.96 -5.45
N PHE A 79 2.77 -7.91 -4.59
CA PHE A 79 2.03 -6.69 -4.27
C PHE A 79 2.92 -5.68 -3.54
N ASP A 80 3.65 -6.15 -2.52
CA ASP A 80 4.57 -5.31 -1.76
C ASP A 80 5.70 -4.77 -2.66
N ALA A 81 6.23 -5.60 -3.57
CA ALA A 81 7.22 -5.18 -4.57
C ALA A 81 6.67 -4.11 -5.53
N LEU A 82 5.42 -4.26 -5.99
CA LEU A 82 4.76 -3.25 -6.81
C LEU A 82 4.67 -1.92 -6.06
N ASN A 83 4.24 -1.92 -4.79
CA ASN A 83 4.09 -0.71 -3.98
C ASN A 83 5.44 0.01 -3.80
N ILE A 84 6.49 -0.76 -3.50
CA ILE A 84 7.85 -0.22 -3.38
C ILE A 84 8.35 0.34 -4.72
N SER A 85 8.04 -0.30 -5.85
CA SER A 85 8.42 0.22 -7.17
C SER A 85 7.74 1.55 -7.47
N VAL A 86 6.45 1.70 -7.15
CA VAL A 86 5.69 2.94 -7.37
C VAL A 86 6.28 4.08 -6.54
N LEU A 87 6.61 3.81 -5.26
CA LEU A 87 7.27 4.76 -4.38
C LEU A 87 8.66 5.12 -4.89
N THR A 88 9.47 4.13 -5.25
CA THR A 88 10.84 4.32 -5.73
C THR A 88 10.88 5.16 -7.00
N ASP A 89 10.01 4.87 -7.97
CA ASP A 89 9.85 5.63 -9.21
C ASP A 89 9.53 7.11 -8.96
N LEU A 90 8.72 7.40 -7.94
CA LEU A 90 8.38 8.75 -7.56
C LEU A 90 9.60 9.47 -6.97
N LEU A 91 10.30 8.82 -6.04
CA LEU A 91 11.47 9.38 -5.36
C LEU A 91 12.64 9.63 -6.30
N GLN A 92 12.85 8.78 -7.32
CA GLN A 92 13.89 8.97 -8.34
C GLN A 92 13.68 10.24 -9.19
N SER A 93 12.43 10.70 -9.33
CA SER A 93 12.11 11.92 -10.06
C SER A 93 12.21 13.20 -9.21
N ALA A 94 12.42 13.06 -7.90
CA ALA A 94 12.49 14.15 -6.96
C ALA A 94 13.92 14.37 -6.45
N ARG A 95 14.24 15.61 -6.11
CA ARG A 95 15.44 15.92 -5.33
C ARG A 95 15.13 15.63 -3.87
N LEU A 96 15.75 14.60 -3.30
CA LEU A 96 15.61 14.27 -1.88
C LEU A 96 16.45 15.23 -1.03
N ARG A 97 16.06 15.42 0.23
CA ARG A 97 16.92 16.10 1.20
C ARG A 97 18.28 15.43 1.29
N SER A 98 19.32 16.20 1.57
CA SER A 98 20.71 15.72 1.60
C SER A 98 21.00 14.63 2.63
N ASP A 99 20.18 14.53 3.69
CA ASP A 99 20.26 13.50 4.73
C ASP A 99 19.51 12.21 4.38
N MET A 100 18.79 12.17 3.25
CA MET A 100 17.90 11.07 2.88
C MET A 100 18.41 10.27 1.67
N THR A 101 18.13 8.97 1.68
CA THR A 101 18.30 8.08 0.52
C THR A 101 16.96 7.45 0.15
N ILE A 102 16.81 6.96 -1.08
CA ILE A 102 15.59 6.21 -1.47
C ILE A 102 15.36 5.02 -0.52
N GLN A 103 16.43 4.31 -0.13
CA GLN A 103 16.33 3.17 0.78
C GLN A 103 15.82 3.58 2.17
N SER A 104 16.35 4.65 2.76
CA SER A 104 15.87 5.12 4.07
C SER A 104 14.42 5.60 4.04
N VAL A 105 13.97 6.17 2.92
CA VAL A 105 12.55 6.54 2.73
C VAL A 105 11.67 5.29 2.59
N VAL A 106 12.12 4.27 1.86
CA VAL A 106 11.41 2.98 1.74
C VAL A 106 11.31 2.27 3.09
N GLU A 107 12.37 2.27 3.89
CA GLU A 107 12.36 1.73 5.27
C GLU A 107 11.37 2.50 6.15
N THR A 108 11.36 3.83 6.06
CA THR A 108 10.39 4.67 6.78
C THR A 108 8.96 4.36 6.34
N PHE A 109 8.71 4.19 5.05
CA PHE A 109 7.39 3.82 4.53
C PHE A 109 6.90 2.49 5.11
N ARG A 110 7.76 1.47 5.20
CA ARG A 110 7.41 0.18 5.83
C ARG A 110 7.02 0.34 7.29
N LEU A 111 7.77 1.14 8.06
CA LEU A 111 7.40 1.45 9.45
C LEU A 111 6.03 2.12 9.58
N TYR A 112 5.68 3.00 8.63
CA TYR A 112 4.34 3.60 8.59
C TYR A 112 3.25 2.56 8.32
N GLN A 113 3.49 1.61 7.41
CA GLN A 113 2.56 0.51 7.17
C GLN A 113 2.38 -0.35 8.42
N ASP A 114 3.46 -0.70 9.10
CA ASP A 114 3.42 -1.47 10.35
C ASP A 114 2.63 -0.74 11.44
N PHE A 115 2.83 0.57 11.59
CA PHE A 115 2.08 1.39 12.54
C PHE A 115 0.59 1.45 12.22
N VAL A 116 0.24 1.64 10.94
CA VAL A 116 -1.16 1.65 10.50
C VAL A 116 -1.81 0.31 10.82
N ASN A 117 -1.15 -0.81 10.52
CA ASN A 117 -1.64 -2.15 10.82
C ASN A 117 -1.83 -2.36 12.33
N ALA A 118 -0.82 -2.00 13.14
CA ALA A 118 -0.86 -2.13 14.59
C ALA A 118 -2.00 -1.31 15.23
N ARG A 119 -2.26 -0.08 14.74
CA ARG A 119 -3.38 0.74 15.21
C ARG A 119 -4.72 0.04 14.98
N TYR A 120 -4.90 -0.60 13.83
CA TYR A 120 -6.16 -1.28 13.52
C TYR A 120 -6.35 -2.58 14.29
N GLN A 121 -5.29 -3.23 14.77
CA GLN A 121 -5.40 -4.36 15.69
C GLN A 121 -6.00 -3.96 17.04
N MET A 122 -5.93 -2.68 17.40
CA MET A 122 -6.49 -2.14 18.65
C MET A 122 -7.96 -1.75 18.52
N GLU A 123 -8.51 -1.73 17.30
CA GLU A 123 -9.91 -1.42 17.04
C GLU A 123 -10.80 -2.68 17.16
N PRO A 124 -12.10 -2.53 17.49
CA PRO A 124 -13.03 -3.65 17.50
C PRO A 124 -13.09 -4.37 16.14
N ALA A 125 -13.25 -5.69 16.16
CA ALA A 125 -13.43 -6.48 14.94
C ALA A 125 -14.60 -5.93 14.10
N GLY A 126 -14.35 -5.69 12.80
CA GLY A 126 -15.33 -5.12 11.88
C GLY A 126 -15.46 -3.60 11.89
N ALA A 127 -14.66 -2.86 12.68
CA ALA A 127 -14.64 -1.40 12.69
C ALA A 127 -13.80 -0.77 11.55
N LEU A 128 -13.10 -1.59 10.75
CA LEU A 128 -12.25 -1.10 9.67
C LEU A 128 -13.09 -0.66 8.47
N ASP A 129 -13.21 0.65 8.28
CA ASP A 129 -13.58 1.24 7.00
C ASP A 129 -12.33 1.32 6.10
N LEU A 130 -12.24 0.48 5.05
CA LEU A 130 -11.09 0.52 4.16
C LEU A 130 -11.05 1.78 3.31
N GLU A 131 -12.19 2.41 3.01
CA GLU A 131 -12.12 3.67 2.27
C GLU A 131 -11.43 4.74 3.13
N GLU A 132 -11.74 4.78 4.43
CA GLU A 132 -11.02 5.64 5.36
C GLU A 132 -9.56 5.19 5.57
N HIS A 133 -9.29 3.89 5.62
CA HIS A 133 -7.94 3.35 5.64
C HIS A 133 -7.11 3.81 4.44
N GLU A 134 -7.64 3.69 3.23
CA GLU A 134 -6.96 4.12 2.00
C GLU A 134 -6.73 5.64 1.99
N LYS A 135 -7.69 6.44 2.46
CA LYS A 135 -7.51 7.89 2.64
C LYS A 135 -6.39 8.20 3.62
N ILE A 136 -6.31 7.46 4.74
CA ILE A 136 -5.24 7.61 5.73
C ILE A 136 -3.89 7.20 5.12
N CYS A 137 -3.80 6.07 4.41
CA CYS A 137 -2.58 5.65 3.73
C CYS A 137 -2.09 6.69 2.73
N LYS A 138 -2.99 7.21 1.89
CA LYS A 138 -2.68 8.26 0.92
C LYS A 138 -2.18 9.53 1.62
N ARG A 139 -2.88 10.00 2.67
CA ARG A 139 -2.48 11.18 3.45
C ARG A 139 -1.12 10.98 4.13
N SER A 140 -0.90 9.83 4.75
CA SER A 140 0.36 9.49 5.42
C SER A 140 1.53 9.47 4.43
N LEU A 141 1.32 8.92 3.24
CA LEU A 141 2.33 8.95 2.18
C LEU A 141 2.60 10.38 1.70
N SER A 142 1.58 11.21 1.51
CA SER A 142 1.77 12.62 1.16
C SER A 142 2.59 13.38 2.21
N ILE A 143 2.36 13.11 3.50
CA ILE A 143 3.15 13.69 4.61
C ILE A 143 4.60 13.20 4.56
N LEU A 144 4.81 11.89 4.34
CA LEU A 144 6.15 11.32 4.18
C LEU A 144 6.90 12.00 3.03
N LEU A 145 6.30 12.06 1.85
CA LEU A 145 6.86 12.70 0.65
C LEU A 145 7.19 14.18 0.90
N TYR A 146 6.29 14.89 1.58
CA TYR A 146 6.49 16.27 2.00
C TYR A 146 7.70 16.43 2.94
N GLY A 147 8.00 15.44 3.79
CA GLY A 147 9.11 15.47 4.74
C GLY A 147 10.48 15.10 4.15
N VAL A 148 10.50 14.34 3.05
CA VAL A 148 11.73 13.75 2.47
C VAL A 148 12.19 14.39 1.17
N ILE A 149 11.27 14.99 0.40
CA ILE A 149 11.59 15.73 -0.82
C ILE A 149 12.12 17.11 -0.42
N GLU A 150 13.27 17.48 -0.99
CA GLU A 150 13.85 18.80 -0.77
C GLU A 150 12.95 19.89 -1.35
N ARG A 151 12.85 20.99 -0.60
CA ARG A 151 12.16 22.18 -1.06
C ARG A 151 13.18 23.22 -1.46
N ASP A 152 12.97 23.80 -2.63
CA ASP A 152 13.56 25.09 -2.93
C ASP A 152 13.07 26.07 -1.85
N GLY A 153 14.00 26.63 -1.09
CA GLY A 153 13.72 27.47 0.08
C GLY A 153 13.13 28.84 -0.25
N ASN A 154 12.05 28.87 -1.03
CA ASN A 154 11.36 30.08 -1.44
C ASN A 154 9.89 30.02 -1.03
N GLU A 155 9.66 30.00 0.28
CA GLU A 155 8.42 30.44 0.91
C GLU A 155 8.77 30.81 2.36
N ARG A 156 9.33 32.02 2.51
CA ARG A 156 9.31 32.81 3.74
C ARG A 156 8.49 34.06 3.47
#